data_AF-A0A9W6S6Z2-F1
#
_entry.id   AF-A0A9W6S6Z2-F1
#
_cell.length_a   1.000
_cell.length_b   1.000
_cell.length_c   1.000
_cell.angle_alpha   90.00
_cell.angle_beta   90.00
_cell.angle_gamma   90.00
#
_symmetry.space_group_name_H-M   'P 1'
#
loop_
_entity.id
_entity.type
_entity.pdbx_description
1 polymer ?
#
loop_
_entity_poly.entity_id
_entity_poly.type
_entity_poly.pdbx_seq_one_letter_code
_entity_poly.pdbx_strand_id
1 'polypeptide(L)' 'MIAPPEVGTYVHQAIPGSRRITLDATGHCPQLSAPEATIEAIAAFARAPR' A
#
# COMPACT_ATOMS: atom_id res chain seq x y z
N MET A 1 14.96 -2.72 2.36
CA MET A 1 13.77 -2.08 1.76
C MET A 1 14.24 -1.33 0.53
N ILE A 2 13.69 -1.61 -0.66
CA ILE A 2 14.17 -1.03 -1.93
C ILE A 2 13.51 0.33 -2.20
N ALA A 3 12.24 0.50 -1.79
CA ALA A 3 11.51 1.76 -1.88
C ALA A 3 11.27 2.31 -0.47
N PRO A 4 11.90 3.45 -0.09
CA PRO A 4 11.67 4.07 1.21
C PRO A 4 10.31 4.80 1.26
N PRO A 5 9.80 5.15 2.45
CA PRO A 5 8.45 5.71 2.62
C PRO A 5 8.16 6.97 1.78
N GLU A 6 9.18 7.78 1.51
CA GLU A 6 9.10 9.03 0.74
C GLU A 6 8.63 8.77 -0.70
N VAL A 7 8.98 7.62 -1.28
CA VAL A 7 8.49 7.22 -2.62
C VAL A 7 6.96 7.10 -2.60
N GLY A 8 6.40 6.52 -1.54
CA GLY A 8 4.95 6.42 -1.38
C GLY A 8 4.27 7.79 -1.25
N THR A 9 4.90 8.71 -0.51
CA THR A 9 4.42 10.10 -0.39
C THR A 9 4.43 10.82 -1.74
N TYR A 10 5.54 10.72 -2.48
CA TYR A 10 5.68 11.33 -3.80
C TYR A 10 4.62 10.81 -4.79
N VAL A 11 4.45 9.49 -4.87
CA VAL A 11 3.45 8.87 -5.78
C VAL A 11 2.03 9.32 -5.44
N HIS A 12 1.68 9.39 -4.15
CA HIS A 12 0.37 9.84 -3.72
C HIS A 12 0.10 11.31 -4.09
N GLN A 13 1.10 12.19 -3.92
CA GLN A 13 1.00 13.59 -4.35
C GLN A 13 0.86 13.75 -5.86
N ALA A 14 1.46 12.85 -6.64
CA ALA A 14 1.43 12.91 -8.10
C ALA A 14 0.14 12.34 -8.73
N ILE A 15 -0.69 11.57 -7.99
CA ILE A 15 -1.89 10.91 -8.50
C ILE A 15 -3.13 11.42 -7.75
N PRO A 16 -3.89 12.37 -8.32
CA PRO A 16 -5.14 12.84 -7.75
C PRO A 16 -6.16 11.72 -7.53
N GLY A 17 -6.82 11.71 -6.38
CA GLY A 17 -7.81 10.67 -6.03
C GLY A 17 -7.20 9.32 -5.64
N SER A 18 -5.88 9.18 -5.60
CA SER A 18 -5.24 7.96 -5.09
C SER A 18 -5.48 7.79 -3.58
N ARG A 19 -5.36 6.55 -3.10
CA ARG A 19 -5.42 6.21 -1.68
C ARG A 19 -4.09 5.60 -1.28
N ARG A 20 -3.47 6.14 -0.23
CA ARG A 20 -2.24 5.61 0.36
C ARG A 20 -2.54 5.03 1.73
N ILE A 21 -2.02 3.83 1.99
CA ILE A 21 -2.02 3.18 3.29
C ILE A 21 -0.60 2.69 3.58
N THR A 22 -0.25 2.58 4.86
CA THR A 22 1.02 1.99 5.30
C THR A 22 0.70 0.72 6.08
N LEU A 23 1.25 -0.40 5.63
CA LEU A 23 1.10 -1.69 6.29
C LEU A 23 2.24 -1.88 7.30
N ASP A 24 1.91 -2.44 8.46
CA ASP A 24 2.92 -2.91 9.42
C ASP A 24 3.46 -4.26 8.96
N ALA A 25 4.32 -4.21 7.93
CA ALA A 25 4.93 -5.37 7.29
C ALA A 25 6.45 -5.20 7.24
N THR A 26 7.18 -6.30 7.35
CA THR A 26 8.64 -6.29 7.35
C THR A 26 9.21 -6.71 5.99
N GLY A 27 10.43 -6.26 5.68
CA GLY A 27 11.08 -6.59 4.41
C GLY A 27 10.55 -5.79 3.22
N HIS A 28 10.82 -6.27 2.01
CA HIS A 28 10.43 -5.58 0.76
C HIS A 28 9.19 -6.19 0.09
N CYS A 29 8.79 -7.38 0.53
CA CYS A 29 7.70 -8.17 -0.04
C CYS A 29 6.57 -8.32 0.99
N PRO A 30 5.70 -7.30 1.16
CA PRO A 30 4.65 -7.33 2.18
C PRO A 30 3.66 -8.48 1.95
N GLN A 31 3.43 -8.90 0.71
CA GLN A 31 2.58 -10.08 0.43
C GLN A 31 3.16 -11.41 0.96
N LEU A 32 4.46 -11.46 1.28
CA LEU A 32 5.10 -12.65 1.85
C LEU A 32 5.24 -12.53 3.38
N SER A 33 5.50 -11.33 3.90
CA SER A 33 5.73 -11.11 5.34
C SER A 33 4.47 -10.79 6.13
N ALA A 34 3.45 -10.21 5.49
CA ALA A 34 2.15 -9.89 6.07
C ALA A 34 1.04 -10.12 5.03
N PRO A 35 0.78 -11.39 4.65
CA PRO A 35 -0.15 -11.72 3.57
C PRO A 35 -1.58 -11.28 3.85
N GLU A 36 -2.10 -11.51 5.07
CA GLU A 36 -3.47 -11.16 5.44
C GLU A 36 -3.70 -9.65 5.36
N ALA A 37 -2.82 -8.85 5.97
CA ALA A 37 -2.90 -7.39 5.93
C ALA A 37 -2.81 -6.85 4.50
N THR A 38 -2.00 -7.48 3.65
CA THR A 38 -1.88 -7.12 2.23
C THR A 38 -3.16 -7.43 1.46
N ILE A 39 -3.75 -8.62 1.67
CA ILE A 39 -5.00 -9.05 1.02
C ILE A 39 -6.15 -8.13 1.43
N GLU A 40 -6.29 -7.84 2.73
CA GLU A 40 -7.36 -6.99 3.25
C GLU A 40 -7.29 -5.58 2.65
N ALA A 41 -6.10 -4.99 2.61
CA ALA A 41 -5.85 -3.69 2.01
C ALA A 41 -6.29 -3.61 0.53
N ILE A 42 -5.85 -4.58 -0.28
CA ILE A 42 -6.18 -4.63 -1.71
C ILE A 42 -7.67 -4.85 -1.89
N ALA A 43 -8.27 -5.78 -1.14
CA ALA A 43 -9.68 -6.09 -1.24
C ALA A 43 -10.57 -4.92 -0.79
N ALA A 44 -10.18 -4.17 0.24
CA ALA A 44 -10.86 -2.96 0.69
C ALA A 44 -10.78 -1.83 -0.35
N PHE A 45 -9.68 -1.73 -1.10
CA PHE A 45 -9.60 -0.80 -2.23
C PHE A 45 -10.51 -1.23 -3.38
N ALA A 46 -10.45 -2.51 -3.79
CA ALA A 46 -11.22 -3.03 -4.92
C ALA A 46 -12.74 -2.99 -4.71
N ARG A 47 -13.20 -3.12 -3.46
CA ARG A 47 -14.62 -3.03 -3.10
C ARG A 47 -15.12 -1.60 -2.88
N ALA A 48 -14.24 -0.60 -2.82
CA ALA A 48 -14.67 0.77 -2.59
C ALA A 48 -15.51 1.28 -3.77
N PRO A 49 -16.61 2.00 -3.50
CA PRO A 49 -17.35 2.67 -4.57
C PRO A 49 -16.45 3.68 -5.28
N ARG A 50 -16.69 3.87 -6.59
CA ARG A 50 -15.94 4.80 -7.43
C ARG A 50 -16.35 6.24 -7.19
#